data_AF-A0A080N3D6-F1
#
_entry.id   AF-A0A080N3D6-F1
#
_cell.length_a   1.000
_cell.length_b   1.000
_cell.length_c   1.000
_cell.angle_alpha   90.00
_cell.angle_beta   90.00
_cell.angle_gamma   90.00
#
_symmetry.space_group_name_H-M   'P 1'
#
loop_
_entity.id
_entity.type
_entity.pdbx_description
1 polymer ?
#
loop_
_entity_poly.entity_id
_entity_poly.type
_entity_poly.pdbx_seq_one_letter_code
_entity_poly.pdbx_strand_id
1 'polypeptide(L)'
;MNDLINPTMPDGIGTQDDVQTDTIADLQAYMQNSSGNVRKHATMVFAIADYSTPAPSKFFGADGLPCKLPDGYKQMGYVTTKGAVEKRSVKTDDTTMLQDLEPVRSDLSSSTRQLEVTFGEANAYTQALRAGQPVSAWPASKDEKTWSITERGMSQLPLYRIYLLTQDGVGTDAVYRVEFAYKATISGFGDRTMDRADTEDLGFTFDVLTDEKTGKQYDKASSVKKTA
;
A
#
# COMPACT_ATOMS: atom_id res chain seq x y z
N MET A 1 -58.14 -55.84 37.59
CA MET A 1 -56.91 -56.02 38.39
C MET A 1 -56.04 -56.99 37.60
N ASN A 2 -54.95 -56.64 36.92
CA ASN A 2 -54.06 -55.48 36.97
C ASN A 2 -53.62 -55.12 35.55
N ASP A 3 -53.72 -53.84 35.18
CA ASP A 3 -52.94 -53.29 34.07
C ASP A 3 -51.55 -52.93 34.62
N LEU A 4 -50.51 -53.54 34.05
CA LEU A 4 -49.12 -53.17 34.28
C LEU A 4 -48.76 -52.04 33.31
N ILE A 5 -48.71 -50.82 33.86
CA ILE A 5 -48.18 -49.63 33.19
C ILE A 5 -46.69 -49.86 32.95
N ASN A 6 -46.28 -49.90 31.69
CA ASN A 6 -44.87 -49.93 31.30
C ASN A 6 -44.40 -48.47 31.16
N PRO A 7 -43.48 -47.94 31.99
CA PRO A 7 -42.99 -46.59 31.83
C PRO A 7 -41.99 -46.56 30.66
N THR A 8 -42.37 -45.93 29.55
CA THR A 8 -41.42 -45.51 28.52
C THR A 8 -40.44 -44.50 29.12
N MET A 9 -39.18 -44.91 29.23
CA MET A 9 -38.05 -44.01 29.50
C MET A 9 -37.96 -42.98 28.35
N PRO A 10 -37.63 -41.71 28.63
CA PRO A 10 -37.41 -40.73 27.58
C PRO A 10 -36.11 -41.08 26.85
N ASP A 11 -36.20 -41.17 25.53
CA ASP A 11 -35.05 -41.37 24.65
C ASP A 11 -33.98 -40.33 24.95
N GLY A 12 -32.76 -40.82 25.07
CA GLY A 12 -31.60 -40.06 25.51
C GLY A 12 -31.43 -38.76 24.74
N ILE A 13 -31.03 -37.73 25.48
CA ILE A 13 -30.38 -36.54 24.94
C ILE A 13 -29.23 -37.04 24.06
N GLY A 14 -29.42 -37.01 22.74
CA GLY A 14 -28.33 -37.18 21.81
C GLY A 14 -27.34 -36.05 22.11
N THR A 15 -26.23 -36.39 22.76
CA THR A 15 -25.05 -35.54 22.69
C THR A 15 -24.75 -35.45 21.21
N GLN A 16 -24.94 -34.26 20.64
CA GLN A 16 -24.29 -33.94 19.38
C GLN A 16 -22.82 -33.86 19.74
N ASP A 17 -22.18 -35.04 19.80
CA ASP A 17 -20.74 -35.15 19.74
C ASP A 17 -20.39 -34.55 18.38
N ASP A 18 -19.97 -33.28 18.37
CA ASP A 18 -19.26 -32.69 17.24
C ASP A 18 -17.93 -33.44 17.14
N VAL A 19 -17.98 -34.67 16.65
CA VAL A 19 -16.80 -35.42 16.28
C VAL A 19 -16.34 -34.77 14.99
N GLN A 20 -15.47 -33.78 15.10
CA GLN A 20 -14.67 -33.31 13.99
C GLN A 20 -13.77 -34.47 13.55
N THR A 21 -14.27 -35.31 12.65
CA THR A 21 -13.62 -36.56 12.22
C THR A 21 -12.55 -36.37 11.15
N ASP A 22 -12.39 -35.16 10.63
CA ASP A 22 -11.47 -34.91 9.52
C ASP A 22 -10.14 -34.40 10.07
N THR A 23 -9.31 -35.32 10.54
CA THR A 23 -7.89 -35.02 10.75
C THR A 23 -7.28 -34.66 9.40
N ILE A 24 -6.54 -33.55 9.35
CA ILE A 24 -5.78 -33.19 8.16
C ILE A 24 -4.81 -34.32 7.78
N ALA A 25 -4.44 -34.41 6.50
CA ALA A 25 -3.27 -35.19 6.09
C ALA A 25 -2.00 -34.65 6.81
N ASP A 26 -0.85 -35.28 6.61
CA ASP A 26 0.44 -34.73 7.06
C ASP A 26 0.50 -33.22 6.77
N LEU A 27 0.90 -32.42 7.76
CA LEU A 27 1.01 -30.97 7.67
C LEU A 27 1.69 -30.54 6.36
N GLN A 28 2.72 -31.25 5.90
CA GLN A 28 3.38 -30.94 4.63
C GLN A 28 2.46 -31.03 3.42
N ALA A 29 1.57 -32.01 3.37
CA ALA A 29 0.61 -32.20 2.29
C ALA A 29 -0.63 -31.30 2.42
N TYR A 30 -0.94 -30.86 3.65
CA TYR A 30 -2.03 -29.92 3.91
C TYR A 30 -1.64 -28.47 3.58
N MET A 31 -0.35 -28.12 3.64
CA MET A 31 0.15 -26.79 3.31
C MET A 31 -0.12 -26.43 1.83
N GLN A 32 -0.86 -25.34 1.61
CA GLN A 32 -1.09 -24.76 0.29
C GLN A 32 0.00 -23.75 -0.09
N ASN A 33 1.27 -24.13 0.09
CA ASN A 33 2.40 -23.25 -0.19
C ASN A 33 2.75 -23.26 -1.68
N SER A 34 2.92 -22.08 -2.25
CA SER A 34 3.46 -21.92 -3.60
C SER A 34 4.62 -20.92 -3.57
N SER A 35 5.84 -21.41 -3.76
CA SER A 35 7.04 -20.58 -3.79
C SER A 35 6.98 -19.51 -4.88
N GLY A 36 6.28 -19.78 -5.98
CA GLY A 36 6.04 -18.81 -7.05
C GLY A 36 5.22 -17.59 -6.62
N ASN A 37 4.52 -17.64 -5.47
CA ASN A 37 3.82 -16.49 -4.91
C ASN A 37 4.69 -15.64 -3.98
N VAL A 38 5.92 -16.06 -3.70
CA VAL A 38 6.90 -15.25 -2.97
C VAL A 38 7.53 -14.27 -3.96
N ARG A 39 7.18 -12.98 -3.84
CA ARG A 39 7.55 -11.94 -4.80
C ARG A 39 8.74 -11.11 -4.34
N LYS A 40 9.65 -10.79 -5.25
CA LYS A 40 10.75 -9.85 -5.05
C LYS A 40 10.71 -8.76 -6.12
N HIS A 41 10.22 -7.59 -5.74
CA HIS A 41 10.06 -6.45 -6.63
C HIS A 41 11.38 -5.69 -6.82
N ALA A 42 12.31 -6.28 -7.57
CA ALA A 42 13.66 -5.74 -7.78
C ALA A 42 13.69 -4.52 -8.73
N THR A 43 12.67 -4.38 -9.59
CA THR A 43 12.55 -3.24 -10.51
C THR A 43 11.33 -2.42 -10.13
N MET A 44 11.52 -1.11 -10.02
CA MET A 44 10.53 -0.16 -9.51
C MET A 44 10.57 1.14 -10.32
N VAL A 45 9.40 1.71 -10.56
CA VAL A 45 9.22 3.11 -10.95
C VAL A 45 8.33 3.76 -9.91
N PHE A 46 8.85 4.80 -9.27
CA PHE A 46 8.07 5.68 -8.42
C PHE A 46 7.88 7.00 -9.16
N ALA A 47 6.63 7.37 -9.43
CA ALA A 47 6.29 8.60 -10.14
C ALA A 47 5.27 9.44 -9.38
N ILE A 48 5.43 10.75 -9.47
CA ILE A 48 4.59 11.73 -8.77
C ILE A 48 4.02 12.72 -9.80
N ALA A 49 2.76 13.11 -9.62
CA ALA A 49 2.12 14.17 -10.37
C ALA A 49 1.36 15.11 -9.42
N ASP A 50 1.04 16.32 -9.88
CA ASP A 50 0.10 17.18 -9.17
C ASP A 50 -1.27 16.51 -9.03
N TYR A 51 -2.00 16.81 -7.96
CA TYR A 51 -3.36 16.32 -7.77
C TYR A 51 -4.32 16.72 -8.92
N SER A 52 -4.06 17.86 -9.57
CA SER A 52 -4.82 18.32 -10.74
C SER A 52 -4.61 17.46 -11.99
N THR A 53 -3.52 16.69 -12.07
CA THR A 53 -3.27 15.78 -13.19
C THR A 53 -4.31 14.66 -13.18
N PRO A 54 -4.91 14.28 -14.33
CA PRO A 54 -5.90 13.21 -14.37
C PRO A 54 -5.35 11.87 -13.89
N ALA A 55 -6.17 11.12 -13.13
CA ALA A 55 -5.86 9.74 -12.79
C ALA A 55 -5.87 8.85 -14.05
N PRO A 56 -5.00 7.83 -14.13
CA PRO A 56 -5.09 6.80 -15.17
C PRO A 56 -6.46 6.10 -15.13
N SER A 57 -7.09 5.93 -16.29
CA SER A 57 -8.33 5.14 -16.40
C SER A 57 -8.09 3.63 -16.39
N LYS A 58 -6.88 3.21 -16.77
CA LYS A 58 -6.42 1.81 -16.79
C LYS A 58 -4.93 1.75 -16.45
N PHE A 59 -4.53 0.71 -15.74
CA PHE A 59 -3.12 0.47 -15.37
C PHE A 59 -2.41 -0.52 -16.31
N PHE A 60 -3.15 -1.41 -16.96
CA PHE A 60 -2.62 -2.46 -17.83
C PHE A 60 -3.29 -2.44 -19.20
N GLY A 61 -2.49 -2.75 -20.22
CA GLY A 61 -2.95 -2.96 -21.59
C GLY A 61 -3.68 -4.28 -21.77
N ALA A 62 -4.21 -4.51 -22.97
CA ALA A 62 -4.87 -5.78 -23.32
C ALA A 62 -3.91 -6.97 -23.26
N ASP A 63 -2.64 -6.71 -23.55
CA ASP A 63 -1.47 -7.61 -23.49
C ASP A 63 -0.99 -7.90 -22.05
N GLY A 64 -1.60 -7.28 -21.04
CA GLY A 64 -1.24 -7.46 -19.64
C GLY A 64 0.04 -6.73 -19.21
N LEU A 65 0.65 -5.93 -20.08
CA LEU A 65 1.78 -5.08 -19.72
C LEU A 65 1.30 -3.77 -19.08
N PRO A 66 2.09 -3.13 -18.19
CA PRO A 66 1.76 -1.82 -17.65
C PRO A 66 1.61 -0.78 -18.75
N CYS A 67 0.57 0.04 -18.68
CA CYS A 67 0.43 1.20 -19.54
C CYS A 67 1.59 2.18 -19.30
N LYS A 68 1.97 2.92 -20.33
CA LYS A 68 2.90 4.05 -20.19
C LYS A 68 2.34 5.04 -19.16
N LEU A 69 3.23 5.61 -18.34
CA LEU A 69 2.86 6.68 -17.41
C LEU A 69 2.18 7.84 -18.17
N PRO A 70 1.06 8.38 -17.66
CA PRO A 70 0.42 9.54 -18.27
C PRO A 70 1.31 10.78 -18.23
N ASP A 71 1.00 11.76 -19.07
CA ASP A 71 1.69 13.04 -19.06
C ASP A 71 1.50 13.76 -17.71
N GLY A 72 2.54 14.48 -17.27
CA GLY A 72 2.57 15.14 -15.96
C GLY A 72 3.08 14.26 -14.81
N TYR A 73 3.18 12.93 -15.00
CA TYR A 73 3.84 12.05 -14.03
C TYR A 73 5.36 12.10 -14.20
N LYS A 74 6.05 12.53 -13.15
CA LYS A 74 7.51 12.65 -13.10
C LYS A 74 8.10 11.45 -12.37
N GLN A 75 8.96 10.70 -13.05
CA GLN A 75 9.68 9.57 -12.45
C GLN A 75 10.78 10.10 -11.53
N MET A 76 10.81 9.62 -10.29
CA MET A 76 11.67 10.16 -9.23
C MET A 76 13.10 9.60 -9.24
N GLY A 77 13.36 8.51 -9.95
CA GLY A 77 14.68 7.87 -10.02
C GLY A 77 14.83 6.69 -9.06
N TYR A 78 16.06 6.37 -8.67
CA TYR A 78 16.36 5.25 -7.77
C TYR A 78 15.76 5.43 -6.38
N VAL A 79 15.07 4.38 -5.94
CA VAL A 79 14.67 4.16 -4.54
C VAL A 79 15.70 3.25 -3.88
N THR A 80 15.98 3.48 -2.60
CA THR A 80 16.95 2.65 -1.86
C THR A 80 16.49 1.20 -1.75
N THR A 81 17.38 0.32 -1.27
CA THR A 81 17.09 -1.11 -1.09
C THR A 81 15.95 -1.40 -0.10
N LYS A 82 15.53 -0.41 0.69
CA LYS A 82 14.34 -0.50 1.55
C LYS A 82 13.03 -0.49 0.76
N GLY A 83 13.05 -0.03 -0.49
CA GLY A 83 11.88 0.07 -1.36
C GLY A 83 10.87 1.11 -0.90
N ALA A 84 9.61 0.93 -1.30
CA ALA A 84 8.49 1.70 -0.80
C ALA A 84 7.73 0.88 0.25
N VAL A 85 7.47 1.48 1.40
CA VAL A 85 6.79 0.85 2.53
C VAL A 85 5.39 1.42 2.66
N GLU A 86 4.38 0.55 2.56
CA GLU A 86 3.01 0.92 2.89
C GLU A 86 2.75 0.65 4.38
N LYS A 87 2.32 1.69 5.11
CA LYS A 87 1.84 1.55 6.48
C LYS A 87 0.33 1.72 6.51
N ARG A 88 -0.35 0.89 7.29
CA ARG A 88 -1.77 1.04 7.59
C ARG A 88 -1.93 1.02 9.10
N SER A 89 -2.71 1.96 9.60
CA SER A 89 -3.08 2.00 11.01
C SER A 89 -4.59 2.08 11.12
N VAL A 90 -5.12 1.30 12.05
CA VAL A 90 -6.53 1.28 12.42
C VAL A 90 -6.59 1.57 13.90
N LYS A 91 -7.33 2.59 14.29
CA LYS A 91 -7.57 2.93 15.69
C LYS A 91 -9.03 2.67 16.02
N THR A 92 -9.25 1.98 17.12
CA THR A 92 -10.55 1.78 17.74
C THR A 92 -10.54 2.53 19.06
N ASP A 93 -11.61 3.27 19.33
CA ASP A 93 -11.82 3.97 20.58
C ASP A 93 -12.86 3.18 21.40
N ASP A 94 -12.43 2.76 22.59
CA ASP A 94 -13.25 2.00 23.52
C ASP A 94 -13.96 2.94 24.49
N THR A 95 -15.26 2.69 24.69
CA THR A 95 -16.05 3.32 25.74
C THR A 95 -16.16 2.36 26.91
N THR A 96 -15.56 2.69 28.04
CA THR A 96 -15.65 1.92 29.28
C THR A 96 -16.67 2.54 30.23
N MET A 97 -17.32 1.71 31.04
CA MET A 97 -18.29 2.14 32.05
C MET A 97 -17.84 1.62 33.41
N LEU A 98 -18.09 2.37 34.48
CA LEU A 98 -17.67 2.01 35.84
C LEU A 98 -18.17 0.62 36.30
N GLN A 99 -19.29 0.17 35.75
CA GLN A 99 -19.97 -1.07 36.13
C GLN A 99 -19.41 -2.31 35.43
N ASP A 100 -18.57 -2.12 34.42
CA ASP A 100 -17.99 -3.21 33.66
C ASP A 100 -16.46 -3.07 33.63
N LEU A 101 -15.78 -4.20 33.65
CA LEU A 101 -14.32 -4.25 33.57
C LEU A 101 -13.85 -4.19 32.12
N GLU A 102 -14.70 -4.61 31.17
CA GLU A 102 -14.43 -4.58 29.74
C GLU A 102 -15.15 -3.40 29.05
N PRO A 103 -14.66 -2.93 27.89
CA PRO A 103 -15.36 -1.91 27.11
C PRO A 103 -16.80 -2.32 26.77
N VAL A 104 -17.76 -1.43 27.06
CA VAL A 104 -19.16 -1.67 26.71
C VAL A 104 -19.47 -1.41 25.23
N ARG A 105 -18.58 -0.68 24.55
CA ARG A 105 -18.63 -0.41 23.11
C ARG A 105 -17.22 -0.10 22.60
N SER A 106 -16.92 -0.60 21.40
CA SER A 106 -15.69 -0.32 20.66
C SER A 106 -16.04 0.26 19.30
N ASP A 107 -15.56 1.46 19.00
CA ASP A 107 -15.85 2.18 17.76
C ASP A 107 -14.59 2.41 16.92
N LEU A 108 -14.66 2.18 15.61
CA LEU A 108 -13.58 2.54 14.70
C LEU A 108 -13.42 4.07 14.63
N SER A 109 -12.31 4.60 15.15
CA SER A 109 -12.07 6.04 15.23
C SER A 109 -11.22 6.59 14.10
N SER A 110 -10.27 5.81 13.58
CA SER A 110 -9.53 6.19 12.37
C SER A 110 -8.99 5.00 11.60
N SER A 111 -8.82 5.18 10.29
CA SER A 111 -8.15 4.25 9.39
C SER A 111 -7.25 5.08 8.48
N THR A 112 -5.94 5.02 8.71
CA THR A 112 -4.94 5.80 7.98
C THR A 112 -4.09 4.90 7.11
N ARG A 113 -3.61 5.47 6.00
CA ARG A 113 -2.66 4.82 5.10
C ARG A 113 -1.53 5.79 4.83
N GLN A 114 -0.30 5.30 4.91
CA GLN A 114 0.90 6.07 4.59
C GLN A 114 1.77 5.29 3.62
N LEU A 115 2.49 6.03 2.79
CA LEU A 115 3.57 5.51 1.95
C LEU A 115 4.87 6.16 2.37
N GLU A 116 5.86 5.36 2.72
CA GLU A 116 7.20 5.80 3.03
C GLU A 116 8.15 5.35 1.91
N VAL A 117 9.01 6.25 1.47
CA VAL A 117 10.01 5.96 0.44
C VAL A 117 11.27 6.76 0.70
N THR A 118 12.43 6.18 0.43
CA THR A 118 13.70 6.88 0.43
C THR A 118 14.27 6.86 -0.97
N PHE A 119 14.49 8.02 -1.56
CA PHE A 119 15.18 8.14 -2.84
C PHE A 119 16.68 8.19 -2.60
N GLY A 120 17.44 7.35 -3.33
CA GLY A 120 18.90 7.41 -3.35
C GLY A 120 19.43 8.39 -4.40
N GLU A 121 18.55 8.95 -5.24
CA GLU A 121 18.90 10.05 -6.15
C GLU A 121 18.60 11.42 -5.51
N ALA A 122 19.65 12.19 -5.21
CA ALA A 122 19.56 13.62 -4.90
C ALA A 122 19.41 14.47 -6.19
N ASN A 123 18.40 14.16 -7.00
CA ASN A 123 18.15 14.83 -8.29
C ASN A 123 17.24 16.06 -8.15
N ALA A 124 17.05 16.80 -9.24
CA ALA A 124 16.33 18.07 -9.21
C ALA A 124 14.86 17.91 -8.75
N TYR A 125 14.22 16.77 -9.03
CA TYR A 125 12.84 16.49 -8.63
C TYR A 125 12.74 16.14 -7.14
N THR A 126 13.65 15.31 -6.61
CA THR A 126 13.62 14.94 -5.19
C THR A 126 13.92 16.13 -4.30
N GLN A 127 14.78 17.06 -4.75
CA GLN A 127 15.01 18.32 -4.04
C GLN A 127 13.81 19.27 -4.13
N ALA A 128 13.12 19.34 -5.28
CA ALA A 128 11.91 20.16 -5.41
C ALA A 128 10.74 19.62 -4.56
N LEU A 129 10.63 18.30 -4.48
CA LEU A 129 9.71 17.62 -3.57
C LEU A 129 10.06 17.91 -2.10
N ARG A 130 11.35 17.90 -1.73
CA ARG A 130 11.80 18.24 -0.37
C ARG A 130 11.48 19.68 0.00
N ALA A 131 11.60 20.61 -0.95
CA ALA A 131 11.16 21.99 -0.79
C ALA A 131 9.63 22.15 -0.74
N GLY A 132 8.87 21.07 -0.88
CA GLY A 132 7.41 21.06 -0.83
C GLY A 132 6.75 21.75 -2.02
N GLN A 133 7.41 21.81 -3.18
CA GLN A 133 6.85 22.48 -4.36
C GLN A 133 5.88 21.56 -5.13
N PRO A 134 4.81 22.09 -5.73
CA PRO A 134 3.97 21.32 -6.65
C PRO A 134 4.77 20.86 -7.87
N VAL A 135 4.38 19.75 -8.48
CA VAL A 135 5.10 19.10 -9.59
C VAL A 135 5.21 20.03 -10.81
N SER A 136 4.21 20.87 -11.04
CA SER A 136 4.18 21.87 -12.11
C SER A 136 5.28 22.93 -11.97
N ALA A 137 5.84 23.12 -10.78
CA ALA A 137 6.91 24.08 -10.51
C ALA A 137 8.30 23.43 -10.56
N TRP A 138 8.39 22.11 -10.73
CA TRP A 138 9.67 21.41 -10.78
C TRP A 138 10.44 21.73 -12.08
N PRO A 139 11.77 21.54 -12.08
CA PRO A 139 12.57 21.67 -13.29
C PRO A 139 12.07 20.81 -14.46
N ALA A 140 12.48 21.14 -15.67
CA ALA A 140 12.02 20.44 -16.86
C ALA A 140 12.54 18.99 -16.91
N SER A 141 13.79 18.80 -16.47
CA SER A 141 14.45 17.50 -16.38
C SER A 141 14.96 17.21 -14.97
N LYS A 142 14.87 15.94 -14.56
CA LYS A 142 15.41 15.47 -13.28
C LYS A 142 16.94 15.52 -13.25
N ASP A 143 17.57 15.39 -14.42
CA ASP A 143 19.01 15.23 -14.55
C ASP A 143 19.76 16.58 -14.68
N GLU A 144 19.02 17.70 -14.63
CA GLU A 144 19.59 19.04 -14.51
C GLU A 144 20.51 19.12 -13.28
N LYS A 145 21.78 19.40 -13.51
CA LYS A 145 22.80 19.49 -12.44
C LYS A 145 22.87 20.87 -11.78
N THR A 146 22.33 21.88 -12.46
CA THR A 146 22.27 23.25 -11.97
C THR A 146 20.81 23.61 -11.74
N TRP A 147 20.40 23.65 -10.48
CA TRP A 147 19.07 24.03 -10.06
C TRP A 147 19.15 25.01 -8.89
N SER A 148 18.15 25.88 -8.79
CA SER A 148 17.98 26.76 -7.64
C SER A 148 16.53 26.66 -7.21
N ILE A 149 16.32 26.13 -6.01
CA ILE A 149 15.01 25.88 -5.44
C ILE A 149 14.89 26.78 -4.21
N THR A 150 13.93 27.70 -4.25
CA THR A 150 13.63 28.54 -3.09
C THR A 150 12.48 27.92 -2.32
N GLU A 151 12.78 27.53 -1.09
CA GLU A 151 11.76 27.11 -0.14
C GLU A 151 10.89 28.30 0.27
N ARG A 152 9.60 28.05 0.45
CA ARG A 152 8.66 29.05 0.96
C ARG A 152 7.97 28.46 2.17
N GLY A 153 7.77 29.28 3.19
CA GLY A 153 6.87 28.92 4.28
C GLY A 153 5.48 28.68 3.70
N MET A 154 4.95 27.48 3.89
CA MET A 154 3.62 27.10 3.43
C MET A 154 2.77 26.72 4.63
N SER A 155 1.52 27.20 4.67
CA SER A 155 0.55 26.76 5.68
C SER A 155 0.07 25.32 5.44
N GLN A 156 0.19 24.84 4.20
CA GLN A 156 -0.18 23.49 3.78
C GLN A 156 0.71 23.04 2.63
N LEU A 157 1.17 21.79 2.67
CA LEU A 157 1.94 21.18 1.59
C LEU A 157 1.02 20.81 0.40
N PRO A 158 1.54 20.80 -0.84
CA PRO A 158 0.76 20.43 -2.01
C PRO A 158 0.23 19.00 -1.94
N LEU A 159 -0.88 18.79 -2.65
CA LEU A 159 -1.47 17.47 -2.86
C LEU A 159 -0.93 16.85 -4.15
N TYR A 160 -0.59 15.58 -4.08
CA TYR A 160 0.02 14.80 -5.14
C TYR A 160 -0.82 13.56 -5.50
N ARG A 161 -0.55 13.02 -6.68
CA ARG A 161 -0.87 11.64 -7.07
C ARG A 161 0.43 10.84 -7.12
N ILE A 162 0.40 9.62 -6.58
CA ILE A 162 1.57 8.74 -6.54
C ILE A 162 1.27 7.49 -7.36
N TYR A 163 2.18 7.15 -8.27
CA TYR A 163 2.13 5.95 -9.09
C TYR A 163 3.36 5.10 -8.79
N LEU A 164 3.13 3.92 -8.25
CA LEU A 164 4.15 2.91 -8.02
C LEU A 164 3.97 1.76 -9.01
N LEU A 165 4.98 1.51 -9.84
CA LEU A 165 5.05 0.35 -10.71
C LEU A 165 6.20 -0.53 -10.26
N THR A 166 5.96 -1.82 -10.16
CA THR A 166 6.98 -2.81 -9.81
C THR A 166 6.93 -4.02 -10.72
N GLN A 167 8.06 -4.69 -10.88
CA GLN A 167 8.20 -5.95 -11.60
C GLN A 167 8.95 -6.96 -10.71
N ASP A 168 8.39 -8.16 -10.61
CA ASP A 168 9.02 -9.35 -10.06
C ASP A 168 9.31 -10.34 -11.20
N GLY A 169 10.50 -10.94 -11.21
CA GLY A 169 10.95 -11.83 -12.29
C GLY A 169 11.25 -11.12 -13.61
N VAL A 170 11.53 -11.91 -14.65
CA VAL A 170 11.88 -11.44 -16.00
C VAL A 170 11.22 -12.35 -17.06
N GLY A 171 11.07 -11.85 -18.29
CA GLY A 171 10.58 -12.66 -19.40
C GLY A 171 9.12 -13.10 -19.24
N THR A 172 8.85 -14.39 -19.45
CA THR A 172 7.50 -14.99 -19.38
C THR A 172 6.97 -15.10 -17.96
N ASP A 173 7.86 -15.15 -16.96
CA ASP A 173 7.50 -15.28 -15.55
C ASP A 173 7.37 -13.91 -14.86
N ALA A 174 7.48 -12.81 -15.63
CA ALA A 174 7.41 -11.46 -15.10
C ALA A 174 6.00 -11.14 -14.59
N VAL A 175 5.92 -10.74 -13.32
CA VAL A 175 4.70 -10.25 -12.68
C VAL A 175 4.84 -8.77 -12.42
N TYR A 176 3.93 -8.00 -12.99
CA TYR A 176 3.88 -6.55 -12.83
C TYR A 176 2.84 -6.21 -11.77
N ARG A 177 3.14 -5.23 -10.93
CA ARG A 177 2.19 -4.66 -9.96
C ARG A 177 2.20 -3.16 -10.03
N VAL A 178 1.00 -2.59 -10.12
CA VAL A 178 0.75 -1.16 -10.03
C VAL A 178 0.04 -0.89 -8.72
N GLU A 179 0.53 0.10 -7.99
CA GLU A 179 -0.18 0.70 -6.87
C GLU A 179 -0.33 2.21 -7.11
N PHE A 180 -1.51 2.75 -6.82
CA PHE A 180 -1.83 4.14 -7.17
C PHE A 180 -2.54 4.84 -6.02
N ALA A 181 -1.95 5.92 -5.52
CA ALA A 181 -2.56 6.82 -4.56
C ALA A 181 -3.26 7.97 -5.29
N TYR A 182 -4.58 8.08 -5.09
CA TYR A 182 -5.40 9.09 -5.78
C TYR A 182 -5.16 10.51 -5.25
N LYS A 183 -4.81 10.63 -3.98
CA LYS A 183 -4.51 11.89 -3.30
C LYS A 183 -3.57 11.62 -2.13
N ALA A 184 -2.44 12.30 -2.11
CA ALA A 184 -1.45 12.17 -1.06
C ALA A 184 -0.85 13.54 -0.71
N THR A 185 -0.48 13.74 0.55
CA THR A 185 0.33 14.90 0.98
C THR A 185 1.58 14.39 1.67
N ILE A 186 2.66 15.16 1.63
CA ILE A 186 3.81 14.86 2.47
C ILE A 186 3.40 15.12 3.93
N SER A 187 3.70 14.17 4.81
CA SER A 187 3.46 14.26 6.26
C SER A 187 4.74 14.16 7.08
N GLY A 188 5.85 13.74 6.45
CA GLY A 188 7.14 13.69 7.09
C GLY A 188 8.29 13.73 6.09
N PHE A 189 9.40 14.31 6.52
CA PHE A 189 10.67 14.27 5.81
C PHE A 189 11.66 13.48 6.64
N GLY A 190 12.43 12.61 5.99
CA GLY A 190 13.60 12.01 6.59
C GLY A 190 14.73 13.02 6.71
N ASP A 191 15.66 12.73 7.61
CA ASP A 191 16.92 13.45 7.70
C ASP A 191 17.69 13.33 6.40
N ARG A 192 18.45 14.38 6.07
CA ARG A 192 19.36 14.41 4.94
C ARG A 192 20.77 14.57 5.49
N THR A 193 21.62 13.62 5.17
CA THR A 193 23.05 13.66 5.53
C THR A 193 23.87 13.80 4.25
N MET A 194 24.84 14.70 4.27
CA MET A 194 25.83 14.85 3.20
C MET A 194 27.20 14.58 3.80
N ASP A 195 27.74 13.40 3.51
CA ASP A 195 29.08 13.02 3.94
C ASP A 195 29.84 12.34 2.79
N ARG A 196 31.02 11.80 3.11
CA ARG A 196 31.89 11.14 2.13
C ARG A 196 31.69 9.63 2.05
N ALA A 197 31.14 9.03 3.10
CA ALA A 197 31.08 7.60 3.28
C ALA A 197 29.84 7.00 2.60
N ASP A 198 28.71 7.70 2.70
CA ASP A 198 27.40 7.21 2.31
C ASP A 198 26.78 8.05 1.17
N THR A 199 25.77 7.47 0.52
CA THR A 199 24.98 8.19 -0.49
C THR A 199 24.07 9.22 0.17
N GLU A 200 23.78 10.31 -0.54
CA GLU A 200 22.78 11.27 -0.10
C GLU A 200 21.37 10.69 -0.29
N ASP A 201 20.77 10.25 0.80
CA ASP A 201 19.43 9.68 0.83
C ASP A 201 18.38 10.74 1.22
N LEU A 202 17.23 10.72 0.53
CA LEU A 202 16.12 11.64 0.78
C LEU A 202 14.85 10.86 1.11
N GLY A 203 14.53 10.79 2.41
CA GLY A 203 13.33 10.12 2.93
C GLY A 203 12.07 10.99 2.88
N PHE A 204 10.94 10.38 2.52
CA PHE A 204 9.63 11.01 2.48
C PHE A 204 8.56 10.07 3.06
N THR A 205 7.66 10.64 3.85
CA THR A 205 6.41 9.98 4.26
C THR A 205 5.24 10.74 3.67
N PHE A 206 4.33 10.01 3.04
CA PHE A 206 3.11 10.53 2.45
C PHE A 206 1.89 9.99 3.17
N ASP A 207 0.99 10.88 3.60
CA ASP A 207 -0.34 10.49 4.03
C ASP A 207 -1.25 10.35 2.82
N VAL A 208 -1.86 9.17 2.67
CA VAL A 208 -2.80 8.89 1.58
C VAL A 208 -4.21 9.22 2.04
N LEU A 209 -4.83 10.17 1.34
CA LEU A 209 -6.14 10.71 1.66
C LEU A 209 -7.19 10.17 0.69
N THR A 210 -8.46 10.14 1.11
CA THR A 210 -9.56 9.88 0.18
C THR A 210 -9.67 11.05 -0.81
N ASP A 211 -9.71 10.74 -2.11
CA ASP A 211 -10.01 11.70 -3.16
C ASP A 211 -11.53 11.89 -3.23
N GLU A 212 -12.01 13.06 -2.83
CA GLU A 212 -13.43 13.38 -2.77
C GLU A 212 -14.10 13.33 -4.15
N LYS A 213 -13.33 13.50 -5.23
CA LYS A 213 -13.86 13.48 -6.61
C LYS A 213 -14.20 12.07 -7.08
N THR A 214 -13.45 11.07 -6.61
CA THR A 214 -13.58 9.67 -7.06
C THR A 214 -14.12 8.74 -5.98
N GLY A 215 -14.12 9.17 -4.71
CA GLY A 215 -14.37 8.33 -3.56
C GLY A 215 -13.27 7.31 -3.28
N LYS A 216 -12.17 7.33 -4.05
CA LYS A 216 -11.08 6.36 -3.96
C LYS A 216 -9.90 6.92 -3.18
N GLN A 217 -9.24 6.04 -2.43
CA GLN A 217 -8.00 6.37 -1.73
C GLN A 217 -6.79 5.76 -2.47
N TYR A 218 -6.85 4.46 -2.73
CA TYR A 218 -5.71 3.69 -3.19
C TYR A 218 -6.13 2.45 -3.98
N ASP A 219 -5.57 2.28 -5.19
CA ASP A 219 -5.79 1.09 -6.01
C ASP A 219 -4.52 0.22 -6.04
N LYS A 220 -4.70 -1.10 -6.05
CA LYS A 220 -3.64 -2.10 -6.27
C LYS A 220 -4.09 -3.05 -7.37
N ALA A 221 -3.22 -3.28 -8.34
CA ALA A 221 -3.50 -4.19 -9.44
C ALA A 221 -2.22 -4.93 -9.84
N SER A 222 -2.36 -6.19 -10.24
CA SER A 222 -1.24 -6.97 -10.78
C SER A 222 -1.63 -7.66 -12.08
N SER A 223 -0.66 -7.84 -12.96
CA SER A 223 -0.86 -8.51 -14.24
C SER A 223 0.41 -9.25 -14.64
N VAL A 224 0.24 -10.23 -15.53
CA VAL A 224 1.33 -10.92 -16.21
C VAL A 224 1.25 -10.60 -17.69
N LYS A 225 2.40 -10.62 -18.38
CA LYS A 225 2.41 -10.50 -19.83
C LYS A 225 1.63 -11.67 -20.42
N LYS A 226 0.64 -11.38 -21.26
CA LYS A 226 -0.07 -12.41 -22.01
C LYS A 226 0.77 -12.80 -23.22
N THR A 227 0.92 -14.09 -23.45
CA THR A 227 1.45 -14.60 -24.71
C THR A 227 0.43 -14.27 -25.80
N ALA A 228 0.91 -13.71 -26.92
CA ALA A 228 0.10 -13.45 -28.10
C ALA A 228 -0.39 -14.76 -28.73
#